data_AF-A0A2N2KY70-F1
#
_entry.id   AF-A0A2N2KY70-F1
#
_cell.length_a   1.000
_cell.length_b   1.000
_cell.length_c   1.000
_cell.angle_alpha   90.00
_cell.angle_beta   90.00
_cell.angle_gamma   90.00
#
_symmetry.space_group_name_H-M   'P 1'
#
loop_
_entity.id
_entity.type
_entity.pdbx_description
1 polymer ?
#
loop_
_entity_poly.entity_id
_entity_poly.type
_entity_poly.pdbx_seq_one_letter_code
_entity_poly.pdbx_strand_id
1 'polypeptide(L)'
;MTIFERIQALDRRWIYIVVALAIIIPLMVPYNSDNVTTPPTENLYQMIDSFAGREDRAILLSFYHDASTMPELYPMEIAILRHCFERNVKVFTLTWLPSGAPIIDYAINSVKEEYPNIVSGVDYCNFGYIPGTLAMPTVIGMGDNIANTVKTDAEGRKLESLPIMKGINNYSEMNLAIEFSGSVAGSYWIVYARPKFGLNVAVGVTAVMAADQYPYLQSGQFIGMLAGLKGAAEYEKLVDVFAAYREPGTPIAVQVDDDGNKMVPGRSFSREVLQDESVQKLINITTQTTATFTPAEYEQFTAKYPEQKALFDQLKKDQDGKIVFDVTTISKQQQDELGIVAWKDLNRMTRNIDYKFKVARIGMNAQSVAHIMIIVFIILGNIGYFIAKARQAKN
;
A
#
# COMPACT_ATOMS: atom_id res chain seq x y z
N MET A 1 26.36 -37.54 25.78
CA MET A 1 26.21 -36.18 25.22
C MET A 1 24.90 -35.59 25.66
N THR A 2 24.93 -34.44 26.34
CA THR A 2 23.69 -33.71 26.64
C THR A 2 23.09 -33.15 25.33
N ILE A 3 21.77 -32.92 25.27
CA ILE A 3 21.09 -32.29 24.10
C ILE A 3 21.86 -31.04 23.65
N PHE A 4 22.40 -30.32 24.62
CA PHE A 4 23.19 -29.12 24.42
C PHE A 4 24.52 -29.35 23.66
N GLU A 5 25.28 -30.39 24.00
CA GLU A 5 26.52 -30.74 23.28
C GLU A 5 26.23 -31.15 21.83
N ARG A 6 25.07 -31.76 21.56
CA ARG A 6 24.62 -32.06 20.20
C ARG A 6 24.28 -30.81 19.40
N ILE A 7 23.68 -29.80 20.05
CA ILE A 7 23.36 -28.52 19.41
C ILE A 7 24.62 -27.70 19.14
N GLN A 8 25.62 -27.71 20.04
CA GLN A 8 26.89 -27.02 19.80
C GLN A 8 27.77 -27.70 18.76
N ALA A 9 27.69 -29.03 18.63
CA ALA A 9 28.37 -29.79 17.59
C ALA A 9 27.62 -29.79 16.23
N LEU A 10 26.47 -29.11 16.15
CA LEU A 10 25.65 -29.06 14.95
C LEU A 10 26.38 -28.26 13.86
N ASP A 11 26.50 -28.84 12.67
CA ASP A 11 27.07 -28.13 11.52
C ASP A 11 26.23 -26.88 11.20
N ARG A 12 26.90 -25.74 11.03
CA ARG A 12 26.31 -24.45 10.63
C ARG A 12 25.38 -24.54 9.41
N ARG A 13 25.58 -25.51 8.52
CA ARG A 13 24.70 -25.77 7.37
C ARG A 13 23.26 -26.04 7.78
N TRP A 14 23.03 -26.74 8.90
CA TRP A 14 21.68 -26.98 9.42
C TRP A 14 21.04 -25.69 9.95
N ILE A 15 21.84 -24.81 10.55
CA ILE A 15 21.37 -23.48 10.96
C ILE A 15 20.93 -22.68 9.72
N TYR A 16 21.74 -22.69 8.64
CA TYR A 16 21.37 -22.01 7.39
C TYR A 16 20.10 -22.58 6.75
N ILE A 17 19.90 -23.90 6.80
CA ILE A 17 18.66 -24.53 6.31
C ILE A 17 17.46 -24.08 7.14
N VAL A 18 17.57 -24.09 8.48
CA VAL A 18 16.47 -23.64 9.35
C VAL A 18 16.16 -22.16 9.10
N VAL A 19 17.18 -21.31 8.95
CA VAL A 19 17.01 -19.88 8.62
C VAL A 19 16.33 -19.72 7.27
N ALA A 20 16.77 -20.46 6.25
CA ALA A 20 16.16 -20.42 4.93
C ALA A 20 14.69 -20.87 4.97
N LEU A 21 14.38 -21.95 5.68
CA LEU A 21 13.01 -22.43 5.85
C LEU A 21 12.13 -21.43 6.60
N ALA A 22 12.66 -20.77 7.63
CA ALA A 22 11.94 -19.74 8.37
C ALA A 22 11.59 -18.51 7.53
N ILE A 23 12.31 -18.25 6.44
CA ILE A 23 12.00 -17.18 5.48
C ILE A 23 11.08 -17.71 4.36
N ILE A 24 11.37 -18.89 3.82
CA ILE A 24 10.66 -19.47 2.67
C ILE A 24 9.23 -19.88 3.05
N ILE A 25 9.03 -20.52 4.22
CA ILE A 25 7.72 -21.04 4.62
C ILE A 25 6.68 -19.92 4.74
N PRO A 26 6.92 -18.80 5.45
CA PRO A 26 5.93 -17.72 5.54
C PRO A 26 5.66 -16.99 4.23
N LEU A 27 6.62 -17.01 3.29
CA LEU A 27 6.42 -16.46 1.94
C LEU A 27 5.53 -17.36 1.07
N MET A 28 5.67 -18.69 1.20
CA MET A 28 4.83 -19.66 0.47
C MET A 28 3.46 -19.86 1.11
N VAL A 29 3.38 -19.79 2.43
CA VAL A 29 2.17 -20.00 3.23
C VAL A 29 1.92 -18.73 4.04
N PRO A 30 1.36 -17.68 3.43
CA PRO A 30 1.01 -16.46 4.14
C PRO A 30 -0.06 -16.78 5.19
N TYR A 31 0.05 -16.15 6.36
CA TYR A 31 -0.94 -16.24 7.43
C TYR A 31 -1.49 -14.85 7.75
N ASN A 32 -2.64 -14.77 8.41
CA ASN A 32 -3.22 -13.47 8.79
C ASN A 32 -2.54 -12.98 10.07
N SER A 33 -1.72 -11.94 9.95
CA SER A 33 -1.14 -11.23 11.09
C SER A 33 -1.98 -10.01 11.44
N ASP A 34 -2.16 -9.75 12.74
CA ASP A 34 -2.87 -8.57 13.21
C ASP A 34 -1.96 -7.34 13.15
N ASN A 35 -1.88 -6.74 11.96
CA ASN A 35 -1.16 -5.49 11.75
C ASN A 35 -2.03 -4.32 12.23
N VAL A 36 -1.82 -3.90 13.48
CA VAL A 36 -2.42 -2.67 14.02
C VAL A 36 -1.78 -1.46 13.33
N THR A 37 -2.60 -0.58 12.79
CA THR A 37 -2.18 0.64 12.12
C THR A 37 -1.76 1.72 13.12
N THR A 38 -0.71 2.45 12.78
CA THR A 38 -0.16 3.51 13.62
C THR A 38 -0.67 4.90 13.22
N PRO A 39 -0.80 5.85 14.17
CA PRO A 39 -1.28 7.19 13.86
C PRO A 39 -0.54 7.92 12.72
N PRO A 40 0.81 7.83 12.59
CA PRO A 40 1.52 8.51 11.50
C PRO A 40 1.14 7.98 10.11
N THR A 41 0.90 6.67 9.98
CA THR A 41 0.40 6.03 8.76
C THR A 41 -1.04 6.45 8.47
N GLU A 42 -1.90 6.46 9.50
CA GLU A 42 -3.31 6.82 9.38
C GLU A 42 -3.50 8.30 9.00
N ASN A 43 -2.71 9.20 9.59
CA ASN A 43 -2.75 10.62 9.27
C ASN A 43 -2.38 10.88 7.80
N LEU A 44 -1.36 10.18 7.29
CA LEU A 44 -0.98 10.27 5.90
C LEU A 44 -2.09 9.75 4.98
N TYR A 45 -2.64 8.58 5.29
CA TYR A 45 -3.78 8.01 4.55
C TYR A 45 -4.93 9.01 4.49
N GLN A 46 -5.36 9.53 5.64
CA GLN A 46 -6.48 10.47 5.72
C GLN A 46 -6.23 11.78 4.98
N MET A 47 -4.99 12.31 5.02
CA MET A 47 -4.64 13.50 4.25
C MET A 47 -4.82 13.24 2.74
N ILE A 48 -4.29 12.13 2.24
CA ILE A 48 -4.43 11.78 0.82
C ILE A 48 -5.90 11.52 0.46
N ASP A 49 -6.63 10.79 1.30
CA ASP A 49 -8.06 10.47 1.09
C ASP A 49 -8.91 11.75 1.07
N SER A 50 -8.55 12.78 1.84
CA SER A 50 -9.23 14.08 1.84
C SER A 50 -9.14 14.85 0.50
N PHE A 51 -8.24 14.42 -0.40
CA PHE A 51 -8.08 15.00 -1.73
C PHE A 51 -8.91 14.26 -2.80
N ALA A 52 -9.61 13.18 -2.42
CA ALA A 52 -10.36 12.34 -3.35
C ALA A 52 -11.35 13.15 -4.21
N GLY A 53 -11.23 13.02 -5.53
CA GLY A 53 -12.13 13.65 -6.51
C GLY A 53 -12.00 15.17 -6.65
N ARG A 54 -11.10 15.81 -5.90
CA ARG A 54 -10.87 17.25 -5.96
C ARG A 54 -9.98 17.62 -7.13
N GLU A 55 -10.41 18.59 -7.92
CA GLU A 55 -9.62 19.07 -9.07
C GLU A 55 -8.58 20.12 -8.66
N ASP A 56 -8.74 20.74 -7.48
CA ASP A 56 -7.89 21.78 -6.89
C ASP A 56 -6.87 21.22 -5.88
N ARG A 57 -6.66 19.90 -5.86
CA ARG A 57 -5.69 19.24 -4.98
C ARG A 57 -4.86 18.23 -5.75
N ALA A 58 -3.61 18.13 -5.37
CA ALA A 58 -2.69 17.12 -5.86
C ALA A 58 -1.64 16.78 -4.80
N ILE A 59 -1.00 15.62 -4.97
CA ILE A 59 0.16 15.21 -4.17
C ILE A 59 1.41 15.07 -5.05
N LEU A 60 2.58 15.16 -4.43
CA LEU A 60 3.87 14.91 -5.04
C LEU A 60 4.58 13.77 -4.32
N LEU A 61 5.01 12.75 -5.07
CA LEU A 61 5.86 11.66 -4.60
C LEU A 61 7.30 11.90 -5.07
N SER A 62 8.21 12.07 -4.12
CA SER A 62 9.65 12.19 -4.36
C SER A 62 10.32 10.84 -4.11
N PHE A 63 10.69 10.15 -5.19
CA PHE A 63 11.36 8.85 -5.15
C PHE A 63 12.86 9.08 -4.94
N TYR A 64 13.30 9.20 -3.68
CA TYR A 64 14.70 9.51 -3.35
C TYR A 64 15.48 8.28 -2.84
N HIS A 65 15.46 7.22 -3.62
CA HIS A 65 16.13 5.97 -3.30
C HIS A 65 16.57 5.18 -4.55
N ASP A 66 17.20 4.03 -4.30
CA ASP A 66 17.69 3.10 -5.33
C ASP A 66 17.26 1.66 -5.04
N ALA A 67 17.72 0.72 -5.87
CA ALA A 67 17.37 -0.69 -5.79
C ALA A 67 17.72 -1.36 -4.44
N SER A 68 18.70 -0.84 -3.69
CA SER A 68 19.12 -1.43 -2.42
C SER A 68 18.09 -1.25 -1.30
N THR A 69 17.26 -0.22 -1.40
CA THR A 69 16.26 0.15 -0.39
C THR A 69 14.82 0.01 -0.90
N MET A 70 14.65 -0.34 -2.17
CA MET A 70 13.36 -0.72 -2.78
C MET A 70 12.56 -1.73 -1.96
N PRO A 71 13.13 -2.79 -1.35
CA PRO A 71 12.33 -3.78 -0.62
C PRO A 71 11.46 -3.20 0.51
N GLU A 72 11.83 -2.06 1.08
CA GLU A 72 11.03 -1.37 2.09
C GLU A 72 10.22 -0.19 1.54
N LEU A 73 10.80 0.56 0.59
CA LEU A 73 10.21 1.84 0.12
C LEU A 73 9.23 1.65 -1.04
N TYR A 74 9.56 0.80 -2.00
CA TYR A 74 8.74 0.60 -3.20
C TYR A 74 7.30 0.13 -2.89
N PRO A 75 7.07 -0.79 -1.92
CA PRO A 75 5.70 -1.14 -1.53
C PRO A 75 4.89 0.03 -0.98
N MET A 76 5.53 1.03 -0.34
CA MET A 76 4.83 2.25 0.12
C MET A 76 4.34 3.07 -1.07
N GLU A 77 5.21 3.25 -2.06
CA GLU A 77 4.95 4.04 -3.27
C GLU A 77 3.82 3.41 -4.10
N ILE A 78 3.87 2.08 -4.28
CA ILE A 78 2.80 1.31 -4.92
C ILE A 78 1.48 1.49 -4.18
N ALA A 79 1.46 1.36 -2.85
CA ALA A 79 0.23 1.49 -2.08
C ALA A 79 -0.35 2.92 -2.15
N ILE A 80 0.50 3.96 -2.15
CA ILE A 80 0.06 5.35 -2.29
C ILE A 80 -0.43 5.66 -3.71
N LEU A 81 0.28 5.22 -4.75
CA LEU A 81 -0.15 5.38 -6.15
C LEU A 81 -1.51 4.70 -6.37
N ARG A 82 -1.67 3.49 -5.86
CA ARG A 82 -2.92 2.75 -5.90
C ARG A 82 -4.05 3.48 -5.17
N HIS A 83 -3.78 4.02 -3.98
CA HIS A 83 -4.74 4.88 -3.28
C HIS A 83 -5.18 6.06 -4.15
N CYS A 84 -4.22 6.75 -4.77
CA CYS A 84 -4.51 7.92 -5.60
C CYS A 84 -5.37 7.57 -6.80
N PHE A 85 -5.06 6.48 -7.52
CA PHE A 85 -5.82 6.06 -8.69
C PHE A 85 -7.22 5.56 -8.33
N GLU A 86 -7.35 4.81 -7.23
CA GLU A 86 -8.64 4.35 -6.73
C GLU A 86 -9.55 5.52 -6.32
N ARG A 87 -8.97 6.58 -5.73
CA ARG A 87 -9.71 7.73 -5.20
C ARG A 87 -9.70 8.97 -6.09
N ASN A 88 -9.24 8.84 -7.33
CA ASN A 88 -9.16 9.93 -8.29
C ASN A 88 -8.43 11.17 -7.72
N VAL A 89 -7.27 10.93 -7.11
CA VAL A 89 -6.35 11.97 -6.60
C VAL A 89 -5.24 12.18 -7.63
N LYS A 90 -5.05 13.43 -8.05
CA LYS A 90 -3.95 13.79 -8.96
C LYS A 90 -2.60 13.57 -8.29
N VAL A 91 -1.73 12.81 -8.94
CA VAL A 91 -0.39 12.48 -8.40
C VAL A 91 0.72 12.92 -9.33
N PHE A 92 1.70 13.62 -8.77
CA PHE A 92 2.92 14.00 -9.44
C PHE A 92 4.08 13.19 -8.88
N THR A 93 5.09 12.91 -9.70
CA THR A 93 6.27 12.18 -9.26
C THR A 93 7.55 12.89 -9.71
N LEU A 94 8.61 12.81 -8.91
CA LEU A 94 9.95 13.24 -9.30
C LEU A 94 11.01 12.39 -8.60
N THR A 95 12.25 12.53 -9.03
CA THR A 95 13.39 12.01 -8.28
C THR A 95 14.58 12.96 -8.34
N TRP A 96 15.36 12.98 -7.27
CA TRP A 96 16.67 13.65 -7.20
C TRP A 96 17.84 12.75 -7.61
N LEU A 97 17.57 11.47 -7.93
CA LEU A 97 18.58 10.47 -8.30
C LEU A 97 18.33 9.95 -9.71
N PRO A 98 19.39 9.76 -10.53
CA PRO A 98 19.24 9.11 -11.82
C PRO A 98 18.63 7.72 -11.72
N SER A 99 18.95 6.97 -10.65
CA SER A 99 18.43 5.63 -10.38
C SER A 99 16.94 5.59 -10.03
N GLY A 100 16.36 6.71 -9.56
CA GLY A 100 14.95 6.77 -9.19
C GLY A 100 14.01 6.85 -10.39
N ALA A 101 14.48 7.36 -11.54
CA ALA A 101 13.64 7.54 -12.72
C ALA A 101 13.04 6.22 -13.24
N PRO A 102 13.84 5.15 -13.46
CA PRO A 102 13.27 3.85 -13.84
C PRO A 102 12.40 3.22 -12.74
N ILE A 103 12.61 3.57 -11.47
CA ILE A 103 11.79 3.07 -10.36
C ILE A 103 10.39 3.71 -10.41
N ILE A 104 10.31 5.01 -10.68
CA ILE A 104 9.03 5.71 -10.88
C ILE A 104 8.24 5.06 -12.02
N ASP A 105 8.89 4.87 -13.17
CA ASP A 105 8.23 4.27 -14.33
C ASP A 105 7.77 2.84 -14.03
N TYR A 106 8.58 2.06 -13.31
CA TYR A 106 8.20 0.73 -12.86
C TYR A 106 7.00 0.78 -11.90
N ALA A 107 7.01 1.67 -10.91
CA ALA A 107 5.92 1.82 -9.95
C ALA A 107 4.60 2.20 -10.62
N ILE A 108 4.61 3.23 -11.46
CA ILE A 108 3.43 3.70 -12.19
C ILE A 108 2.88 2.60 -13.10
N ASN A 109 3.74 1.94 -13.88
CA ASN A 109 3.28 0.90 -14.81
C ASN A 109 2.71 -0.32 -14.07
N SER A 110 3.32 -0.74 -12.96
CA SER A 110 2.77 -1.83 -12.14
C SER A 110 1.37 -1.53 -11.62
N VAL A 111 1.11 -0.31 -11.13
CA VAL A 111 -0.22 0.06 -10.65
C VAL A 111 -1.20 0.25 -11.81
N LYS A 112 -0.76 0.81 -12.95
CA LYS A 112 -1.63 1.02 -14.13
C LYS A 112 -2.21 -0.26 -14.72
N GLU A 113 -1.61 -1.42 -14.50
CA GLU A 113 -2.21 -2.72 -14.86
C GLU A 113 -3.59 -2.93 -14.20
N GLU A 114 -3.85 -2.29 -13.06
CA GLU A 114 -5.14 -2.33 -12.36
C GLU A 114 -6.11 -1.24 -12.81
N TYR A 115 -5.58 -0.10 -13.25
CA TYR A 115 -6.35 1.10 -13.60
C TYR A 115 -6.10 1.49 -15.06
N PRO A 116 -6.62 0.72 -16.03
CA PRO A 116 -6.39 0.98 -17.46
C PRO A 116 -6.94 2.33 -17.94
N ASN A 117 -7.84 2.95 -17.16
CA ASN A 117 -8.43 4.25 -17.46
C ASN A 117 -7.54 5.44 -17.03
N ILE A 118 -6.45 5.20 -16.31
CA ILE A 118 -5.56 6.24 -15.82
C ILE A 118 -4.61 6.70 -16.93
N VAL A 119 -4.63 8.00 -17.21
CA VAL A 119 -3.95 8.62 -18.35
C VAL A 119 -2.84 9.58 -17.89
N SER A 120 -1.67 9.42 -18.49
CA SER A 120 -0.51 10.31 -18.27
C SER A 120 -0.81 11.72 -18.74
N GLY A 121 -0.52 12.73 -17.90
CA GLY A 121 -0.79 14.14 -18.16
C GLY A 121 -2.22 14.57 -17.84
N VAL A 122 -3.09 13.65 -17.39
CA VAL A 122 -4.45 13.92 -16.92
C VAL A 122 -4.59 13.56 -15.45
N ASP A 123 -4.30 12.30 -15.10
CA ASP A 123 -4.48 11.76 -13.75
C ASP A 123 -3.16 11.73 -12.96
N TYR A 124 -2.05 11.53 -13.67
CA TYR A 124 -0.70 11.61 -13.10
C TYR A 124 0.28 12.35 -14.01
N CYS A 125 1.38 12.85 -13.44
CA CYS A 125 2.48 13.42 -14.22
C CYS A 125 3.83 13.12 -13.57
N ASN A 126 4.74 12.53 -14.33
CA ASN A 126 6.11 12.28 -13.90
C ASN A 126 7.02 13.41 -14.37
N PHE A 127 7.60 14.20 -13.47
CA PHE A 127 8.62 15.20 -13.79
C PHE A 127 9.96 14.56 -14.17
N GLY A 128 10.16 13.30 -13.81
CA GLY A 128 11.38 12.55 -14.09
C GLY A 128 12.52 12.91 -13.14
N TYR A 129 13.74 12.67 -13.61
CA TYR A 129 14.96 12.98 -12.86
C TYR A 129 15.31 14.46 -12.96
N ILE A 130 15.37 15.11 -11.81
CA ILE A 130 15.90 16.46 -11.66
C ILE A 130 17.23 16.34 -10.90
N PRO A 131 18.36 16.85 -11.45
CA PRO A 131 19.65 16.78 -10.77
C PRO A 131 19.57 17.32 -9.33
N GLY A 132 20.14 16.57 -8.37
CA GLY A 132 20.10 16.96 -6.96
C GLY A 132 20.69 18.35 -6.67
N THR A 133 21.62 18.84 -7.49
CA THR A 133 22.14 20.22 -7.42
C THR A 133 21.08 21.29 -7.70
N LEU A 134 19.99 20.91 -8.37
CA LEU A 134 18.82 21.75 -8.64
C LEU A 134 17.66 21.49 -7.67
N ALA A 135 17.80 20.62 -6.67
CA ALA A 135 16.72 20.29 -5.74
C ALA A 135 16.21 21.54 -5.01
N MET A 136 17.10 22.32 -4.39
CA MET A 136 16.72 23.56 -3.70
C MET A 136 16.02 24.59 -4.60
N PRO A 137 16.59 25.04 -5.74
CA PRO A 137 15.92 26.01 -6.60
C PRO A 137 14.62 25.46 -7.20
N THR A 138 14.53 24.16 -7.48
CA THR A 138 13.29 23.52 -7.93
C THR A 138 12.22 23.57 -6.85
N VAL A 139 12.55 23.16 -5.62
CA VAL A 139 11.62 23.15 -4.49
C VAL A 139 11.12 24.57 -4.18
N ILE A 140 11.99 25.58 -4.25
CA ILE A 140 11.57 26.98 -4.04
C ILE A 140 10.71 27.47 -5.21
N GLY A 141 11.15 27.25 -6.45
CA GLY A 141 10.45 27.75 -7.64
C GLY A 141 9.06 27.14 -7.83
N MET A 142 8.88 25.85 -7.52
CA MET A 142 7.58 25.18 -7.57
C MET A 142 6.57 25.79 -6.59
N GLY A 143 7.02 26.42 -5.51
CA GLY A 143 6.14 27.15 -4.61
C GLY A 143 5.62 28.47 -5.18
N ASP A 144 6.33 29.07 -6.14
CA ASP A 144 5.83 30.23 -6.88
C ASP A 144 4.98 29.78 -8.07
N ASN A 145 5.53 28.93 -8.94
CA ASN A 145 4.81 28.29 -10.05
C ASN A 145 5.55 27.03 -10.57
N ILE A 146 4.85 25.90 -10.58
CA ILE A 146 5.37 24.58 -10.97
C ILE A 146 5.77 24.54 -12.45
N ALA A 147 4.87 24.91 -13.37
CA ALA A 147 5.12 24.86 -14.81
C ALA A 147 6.24 25.82 -15.28
N ASN A 148 6.47 26.89 -14.52
CA ASN A 148 7.59 27.79 -14.75
C ASN A 148 8.93 27.22 -14.30
N THR A 149 8.92 26.32 -13.32
CA THR A 149 10.12 25.74 -12.71
C THR A 149 10.50 24.43 -13.39
N VAL A 150 9.53 23.54 -13.57
CA VAL A 150 9.67 22.27 -14.29
C VAL A 150 9.02 22.45 -15.67
N LYS A 151 9.84 22.64 -16.71
CA LYS A 151 9.35 23.01 -18.05
C LYS A 151 8.74 21.84 -18.82
N THR A 152 9.27 20.64 -18.63
CA THR A 152 8.85 19.43 -19.33
C THR A 152 8.69 18.28 -18.34
N ASP A 153 7.77 17.37 -18.64
CA ASP A 153 7.68 16.10 -17.93
C ASP A 153 8.70 15.08 -18.47
N ALA A 154 8.72 13.89 -17.88
CA ALA A 154 9.61 12.79 -18.26
C ALA A 154 9.39 12.28 -19.70
N GLU A 155 8.19 12.50 -20.25
CA GLU A 155 7.83 12.15 -21.63
C GLU A 155 8.22 13.26 -22.63
N GLY A 156 8.80 14.37 -22.16
CA GLY A 156 9.22 15.50 -22.99
C GLY A 156 8.09 16.46 -23.38
N ARG A 157 6.91 16.31 -22.80
CA ARG A 157 5.75 17.18 -23.04
C ARG A 157 5.91 18.46 -22.23
N LYS A 158 5.49 19.60 -22.78
CA LYS A 158 5.51 20.88 -22.05
C LYS A 158 4.53 20.85 -20.90
N LEU A 159 5.01 21.07 -19.68
CA LEU A 159 4.20 20.89 -18.47
C LEU A 159 2.99 21.83 -18.47
N GLU A 160 3.18 23.10 -18.85
CA GLU A 160 2.12 24.11 -18.96
C GLU A 160 0.93 23.71 -19.86
N SER A 161 1.14 22.79 -20.79
CA SER A 161 0.12 22.34 -21.74
C SER A 161 -0.67 21.12 -21.27
N LEU A 162 -0.23 20.46 -20.20
CA LEU A 162 -0.85 19.22 -19.74
C LEU A 162 -2.17 19.49 -19.01
N PRO A 163 -3.24 18.72 -19.29
CA PRO A 163 -4.54 18.87 -18.61
C PRO A 163 -4.46 18.83 -17.09
N ILE A 164 -3.60 18.00 -16.51
CA ILE A 164 -3.43 17.86 -15.05
C ILE A 164 -2.99 19.16 -14.36
N MET A 165 -2.29 20.06 -15.09
CA MET A 165 -1.85 21.35 -14.57
C MET A 165 -3.00 22.36 -14.46
N LYS A 166 -4.16 22.10 -15.08
CA LYS A 166 -5.33 22.96 -14.93
C LYS A 166 -5.81 22.92 -13.48
N GLY A 167 -5.63 24.05 -12.81
CA GLY A 167 -5.97 24.20 -11.38
C GLY A 167 -4.89 23.73 -10.43
N ILE A 168 -3.69 23.36 -10.89
CA ILE A 168 -2.53 23.01 -10.05
C ILE A 168 -1.36 23.92 -10.43
N ASN A 169 -1.17 25.04 -9.72
CA ASN A 169 -0.17 26.04 -10.08
C ASN A 169 1.07 25.97 -9.19
N ASN A 170 0.88 25.74 -7.89
CA ASN A 170 1.94 25.67 -6.89
C ASN A 170 1.53 24.81 -5.68
N TYR A 171 2.25 24.93 -4.55
CA TYR A 171 1.99 24.16 -3.33
C TYR A 171 0.66 24.47 -2.63
N SER A 172 -0.06 25.52 -3.03
CA SER A 172 -1.42 25.77 -2.56
C SER A 172 -2.35 24.64 -2.99
N GLU A 173 -2.18 24.13 -4.21
CA GLU A 173 -2.98 23.02 -4.75
C GLU A 173 -2.23 21.69 -4.66
N MET A 174 -0.94 21.66 -5.01
CA MET A 174 -0.05 20.52 -4.73
C MET A 174 0.34 20.51 -3.25
N ASN A 175 -0.64 20.29 -2.39
CA ASN A 175 -0.55 20.62 -0.96
C ASN A 175 0.10 19.52 -0.09
N LEU A 176 0.62 18.46 -0.70
CA LEU A 176 1.35 17.41 0.01
C LEU A 176 2.54 16.91 -0.82
N ALA A 177 3.73 16.93 -0.22
CA ALA A 177 4.90 16.22 -0.73
C ALA A 177 5.26 15.06 0.20
N ILE A 178 5.52 13.89 -0.39
CA ILE A 178 5.91 12.67 0.29
C ILE A 178 7.23 12.22 -0.28
N GLU A 179 8.28 12.19 0.55
CA GLU A 179 9.62 11.78 0.10
C GLU A 179 9.98 10.39 0.64
N PHE A 180 10.40 9.51 -0.25
CA PHE A 180 10.82 8.14 0.04
C PHE A 180 12.33 8.03 0.00
N SER A 181 12.97 7.78 1.13
CA SER A 181 14.43 7.67 1.18
C SER A 181 14.92 6.68 2.22
N GLY A 182 16.02 5.99 1.88
CA GLY A 182 16.75 5.13 2.81
C GLY A 182 17.91 5.82 3.54
N SER A 183 18.09 7.13 3.36
CA SER A 183 19.20 7.88 3.95
C SER A 183 18.79 9.24 4.53
N VAL A 184 18.27 10.16 3.70
CA VAL A 184 17.85 11.49 4.13
C VAL A 184 16.51 11.79 3.49
N ALA A 185 15.47 11.95 4.30
CA ALA A 185 14.10 12.15 3.83
C ALA A 185 13.54 13.50 4.28
N GLY A 186 12.86 14.20 3.38
CA GLY A 186 12.05 15.37 3.70
C GLY A 186 12.81 16.68 3.82
N SER A 187 14.15 16.67 3.86
CA SER A 187 14.98 17.83 4.23
C SER A 187 14.72 19.09 3.41
N TYR A 188 14.72 19.00 2.07
CA TYR A 188 14.46 20.17 1.23
C TYR A 188 13.03 20.70 1.43
N TRP A 189 12.06 19.80 1.58
CA TRP A 189 10.65 20.14 1.75
C TRP A 189 10.39 20.84 3.09
N ILE A 190 10.95 20.35 4.20
CA ILE A 190 10.75 20.96 5.52
C ILE A 190 11.57 22.23 5.72
N VAL A 191 12.71 22.38 5.06
CA VAL A 191 13.57 23.58 5.20
C VAL A 191 13.07 24.72 4.31
N TYR A 192 12.66 24.43 3.08
CA TYR A 192 12.33 25.46 2.10
C TYR A 192 10.84 25.57 1.79
N ALA A 193 10.16 24.46 1.52
CA ALA A 193 8.78 24.51 1.04
C ALA A 193 7.75 24.75 2.16
N ARG A 194 7.85 24.01 3.26
CA ARG A 194 6.92 24.10 4.39
C ARG A 194 6.93 25.48 5.05
N PRO A 195 8.07 26.07 5.43
CA PRO A 195 8.07 27.35 6.15
C PRO A 195 7.66 28.53 5.27
N LYS A 196 7.98 28.48 3.97
CA LYS A 196 7.69 29.57 3.03
C LYS A 196 6.27 29.50 2.46
N PHE A 197 5.78 28.30 2.13
CA PHE A 197 4.54 28.10 1.37
C PHE A 197 3.48 27.28 2.11
N GLY A 198 3.76 26.80 3.33
CA GLY A 198 2.79 26.01 4.11
C GLY A 198 2.57 24.58 3.57
N LEU A 199 3.46 24.08 2.72
CA LEU A 199 3.36 22.73 2.16
C LEU A 199 3.31 21.65 3.27
N ASN A 200 2.37 20.70 3.17
CA ASN A 200 2.40 19.52 4.02
C ASN A 200 3.46 18.55 3.55
N VAL A 201 4.22 18.01 4.49
CA VAL A 201 5.33 17.10 4.21
C VAL A 201 5.11 15.81 4.97
N ALA A 202 5.28 14.70 4.29
CA ALA A 202 5.35 13.37 4.89
C ALA A 202 6.57 12.63 4.34
N VAL A 203 6.95 11.53 4.99
CA VAL A 203 8.12 10.74 4.58
C VAL A 203 7.84 9.25 4.63
N GLY A 204 8.38 8.51 3.66
CA GLY A 204 8.54 7.07 3.72
C GLY A 204 10.01 6.74 3.91
N VAL A 205 10.36 6.01 4.95
CA VAL A 205 11.76 5.72 5.28
C VAL A 205 11.98 4.24 5.58
N THR A 206 13.19 3.75 5.36
CA THR A 206 13.57 2.40 5.82
C THR A 206 13.44 2.30 7.35
N ALA A 207 13.26 1.08 7.87
CA ALA A 207 13.07 0.89 9.31
C ALA A 207 14.22 1.48 10.16
N VAL A 208 15.45 1.40 9.64
CA VAL A 208 16.66 1.93 10.32
C VAL A 208 16.69 3.46 10.39
N MET A 209 16.02 4.14 9.47
CA MET A 209 15.96 5.60 9.42
C MET A 209 14.79 6.19 10.22
N ALA A 210 13.85 5.36 10.69
CA ALA A 210 12.65 5.84 11.38
C ALA A 210 12.97 6.65 12.66
N ALA A 211 14.01 6.24 13.40
CA ALA A 211 14.46 6.91 14.62
C ALA A 211 14.78 8.39 14.38
N ASP A 212 15.48 8.69 13.27
CA ASP A 212 15.93 10.03 12.91
C ASP A 212 14.78 10.94 12.48
N GLN A 213 13.64 10.37 12.06
CA GLN A 213 12.49 11.14 11.58
C GLN A 213 11.48 11.48 12.68
N TYR A 214 11.47 10.74 13.80
CA TYR A 214 10.53 10.99 14.90
C TYR A 214 10.57 12.41 15.46
N PRO A 215 11.72 13.10 15.63
CA PRO A 215 11.74 14.48 16.10
C PRO A 215 10.91 15.43 15.23
N TYR A 216 10.98 15.29 13.91
CA TYR A 216 10.23 16.10 12.95
C TYR A 216 8.74 15.75 12.91
N LEU A 217 8.41 14.47 13.13
CA LEU A 217 7.02 14.03 13.27
C LEU A 217 6.40 14.57 14.56
N GLN A 218 7.13 14.51 15.68
CA GLN A 218 6.68 14.99 16.99
C GLN A 218 6.54 16.52 17.03
N SER A 219 7.40 17.25 16.32
CA SER A 219 7.29 18.71 16.18
C SER A 219 6.17 19.16 15.23
N GLY A 220 5.53 18.23 14.51
CA GLY A 220 4.53 18.52 13.49
C GLY A 220 5.11 19.08 12.18
N GLN A 221 6.43 18.97 11.97
CA GLN A 221 7.06 19.28 10.69
C GLN A 221 6.70 18.24 9.62
N PHE A 222 6.55 16.98 10.02
CA PHE A 222 5.90 15.95 9.20
C PHE A 222 4.46 15.71 9.67
N ILE A 223 3.52 15.62 8.72
CA ILE A 223 2.12 15.29 9.01
C ILE A 223 1.88 13.79 9.16
N GLY A 224 2.80 12.97 8.67
CA GLY A 224 2.72 11.52 8.63
C GLY A 224 4.04 10.89 8.21
N MET A 225 4.18 9.60 8.50
CA MET A 225 5.41 8.85 8.25
C MET A 225 5.09 7.37 8.03
N LEU A 226 5.72 6.76 7.03
CA LEU A 226 5.73 5.30 6.83
C LEU A 226 7.12 4.77 7.17
N ALA A 227 7.21 3.85 8.13
CA ALA A 227 8.48 3.31 8.62
C ALA A 227 8.66 1.84 8.23
N GLY A 228 9.60 1.62 7.32
CA GLY A 228 9.96 0.33 6.76
C GLY A 228 8.80 -0.44 6.13
N LEU A 229 9.01 -1.73 5.94
CA LEU A 229 7.98 -2.61 5.38
C LEU A 229 6.68 -2.61 6.21
N LYS A 230 6.78 -2.34 7.52
CA LYS A 230 5.62 -2.22 8.42
C LYS A 230 4.72 -1.06 8.02
N GLY A 231 5.28 0.12 7.77
CA GLY A 231 4.52 1.29 7.30
C GLY A 231 3.80 1.02 5.98
N ALA A 232 4.46 0.34 5.05
CA ALA A 232 3.85 -0.08 3.79
C ALA A 232 2.67 -1.04 4.01
N ALA A 233 2.83 -2.04 4.88
CA ALA A 233 1.80 -3.04 5.18
C ALA A 233 0.58 -2.44 5.90
N GLU A 234 0.81 -1.49 6.81
CA GLU A 234 -0.24 -0.71 7.45
C GLU A 234 -1.01 0.11 6.42
N TYR A 235 -0.30 0.78 5.50
CA TYR A 235 -0.92 1.61 4.47
C TYR A 235 -1.70 0.76 3.45
N GLU A 236 -1.17 -0.37 2.99
CA GLU A 236 -1.89 -1.36 2.16
C GLU A 236 -3.22 -1.76 2.83
N LYS A 237 -3.20 -2.07 4.13
CA LYS A 237 -4.41 -2.40 4.89
C LYS A 237 -5.44 -1.27 4.86
N LEU A 238 -5.01 -0.01 4.98
CA LEU A 238 -5.92 1.13 4.93
C LEU A 238 -6.52 1.33 3.53
N VAL A 239 -5.69 1.24 2.47
CA VAL A 239 -6.15 1.33 1.08
C VAL A 239 -7.16 0.23 0.78
N ASP A 240 -6.89 -0.99 1.20
CA ASP A 240 -7.76 -2.13 0.96
C ASP A 240 -9.14 -1.97 1.61
N VAL A 241 -9.19 -1.43 2.83
CA VAL A 241 -10.44 -1.31 3.62
C VAL A 241 -11.24 -0.06 3.29
N PHE A 242 -10.56 1.07 3.05
CA PHE A 242 -11.22 2.38 2.99
C PHE A 242 -11.25 2.97 1.59
N ALA A 243 -10.26 2.68 0.75
CA ALA A 243 -10.22 3.15 -0.64
C ALA A 243 -10.81 2.13 -1.61
N ALA A 244 -10.32 0.89 -1.59
CA ALA A 244 -10.65 -0.13 -2.57
C ALA A 244 -11.90 -0.94 -2.23
N TYR A 245 -12.21 -1.13 -0.94
CA TYR A 245 -13.44 -1.81 -0.57
C TYR A 245 -14.65 -0.92 -0.80
N ARG A 246 -15.62 -1.46 -1.55
CA ARG A 246 -16.92 -0.85 -1.79
C ARG A 246 -17.98 -1.86 -1.41
N GLU A 247 -19.08 -1.38 -0.83
CA GLU A 247 -20.22 -2.23 -0.53
C GLU A 247 -20.74 -2.92 -1.81
N PRO A 248 -21.23 -4.16 -1.71
CA PRO A 248 -21.73 -4.90 -2.87
C PRO A 248 -22.87 -4.17 -3.59
N GLY A 249 -22.63 -3.76 -4.84
CA GLY A 249 -23.61 -3.04 -5.66
C GLY A 249 -23.43 -1.53 -5.76
N THR A 250 -22.44 -0.97 -5.09
CA THR A 250 -22.06 0.43 -5.35
C THR A 250 -21.31 0.48 -6.70
N PRO A 251 -21.80 1.25 -7.69
CA PRO A 251 -21.17 1.34 -9.00
C PRO A 251 -19.70 1.72 -8.93
N ILE A 252 -18.92 1.22 -9.89
CA ILE A 252 -17.49 1.53 -9.96
C ILE A 252 -17.26 2.99 -10.42
N ALA A 253 -18.25 3.54 -11.12
CA ALA A 253 -18.21 4.88 -11.69
C ALA A 253 -18.32 5.97 -10.62
N VAL A 254 -17.68 7.10 -10.92
CA VAL A 254 -17.92 8.37 -10.24
C VAL A 254 -19.42 8.65 -10.27
N GLN A 255 -20.06 8.65 -9.10
CA GLN A 255 -21.44 9.07 -8.99
C GLN A 255 -21.47 10.59 -8.85
N VAL A 256 -22.57 11.20 -9.25
CA VAL A 256 -22.80 12.63 -9.04
C VAL A 256 -23.94 12.72 -8.05
N ASP A 257 -23.74 13.45 -6.95
CA ASP A 257 -24.83 13.70 -5.99
C ASP A 257 -25.88 14.67 -6.59
N ASP A 258 -26.98 14.87 -5.87
CA ASP A 258 -28.08 15.75 -6.29
C ASP A 258 -27.63 17.22 -6.50
N ASP A 259 -26.48 17.59 -5.94
CA ASP A 259 -25.87 18.92 -6.02
C ASP A 259 -24.83 19.05 -7.16
N GLY A 260 -24.61 17.98 -7.94
CA GLY A 260 -23.67 17.99 -9.06
C GLY A 260 -22.22 17.68 -8.68
N ASN A 261 -21.94 17.31 -7.42
CA ASN A 261 -20.60 16.96 -6.97
C ASN A 261 -20.26 15.51 -7.29
N LYS A 262 -19.02 15.30 -7.75
CA LYS A 262 -18.47 13.96 -7.96
C LYS A 262 -18.31 13.26 -6.60
N MET A 263 -19.16 12.27 -6.32
CA MET A 263 -18.95 11.32 -5.24
C MET A 263 -17.93 10.27 -5.68
N VAL A 264 -16.80 10.26 -4.97
CA VAL A 264 -15.81 9.18 -5.09
C VAL A 264 -16.23 8.07 -4.12
N PRO A 265 -16.58 6.87 -4.60
CA PRO A 265 -17.00 5.78 -3.74
C PRO A 265 -15.87 5.34 -2.79
N GLY A 266 -16.19 5.07 -1.52
CA GLY A 266 -15.26 4.56 -0.51
C GLY A 266 -15.89 4.55 0.90
N ARG A 267 -15.22 3.92 1.88
CA ARG A 267 -15.70 3.87 3.27
C ARG A 267 -15.06 4.98 4.09
N SER A 268 -15.85 5.69 4.90
CA SER A 268 -15.32 6.69 5.82
C SER A 268 -14.33 6.05 6.80
N PHE A 269 -13.19 6.71 6.98
CA PHE A 269 -12.15 6.22 7.89
C PHE A 269 -12.63 6.27 9.35
N SER A 270 -12.54 5.14 10.05
CA SER A 270 -12.55 5.09 11.52
C SER A 270 -11.76 3.89 12.01
N ARG A 271 -11.04 4.04 13.14
CA ARG A 271 -10.26 2.94 13.71
C ARG A 271 -11.15 1.77 14.18
N GLU A 272 -12.38 2.07 14.60
CA GLU A 272 -13.36 1.08 15.05
C GLU A 272 -13.81 0.15 13.91
N VAL A 273 -13.92 0.68 12.68
CA VAL A 273 -14.25 -0.12 11.49
C VAL A 273 -13.21 -1.20 11.22
N LEU A 274 -11.94 -1.00 11.59
CA LEU A 274 -10.93 -2.05 11.48
C LEU A 274 -11.19 -3.25 12.39
N GLN A 275 -12.03 -3.11 13.43
CA GLN A 275 -12.38 -4.17 14.38
C GLN A 275 -13.67 -4.92 14.00
N ASP A 276 -14.42 -4.42 13.02
CA ASP A 276 -15.65 -5.03 12.50
C ASP A 276 -15.37 -6.40 11.87
N GLU A 277 -16.15 -7.43 12.22
CA GLU A 277 -15.98 -8.80 11.70
C GLU A 277 -16.06 -8.85 10.17
N SER A 278 -16.86 -7.96 9.55
CA SER A 278 -16.96 -7.87 8.10
C SER A 278 -15.64 -7.41 7.46
N VAL A 279 -14.94 -6.49 8.13
CA VAL A 279 -13.64 -5.93 7.74
C VAL A 279 -12.50 -6.87 8.04
N GLN A 280 -12.59 -7.59 9.16
CA GLN A 280 -11.63 -8.64 9.50
C GLN A 280 -11.52 -9.69 8.38
N LYS A 281 -12.63 -9.99 7.69
CA LYS A 281 -12.62 -10.85 6.50
C LYS A 281 -11.95 -10.19 5.29
N LEU A 282 -12.03 -8.87 5.13
CA LEU A 282 -11.38 -8.14 4.03
C LEU A 282 -9.87 -8.02 4.21
N ILE A 283 -9.41 -7.84 5.44
CA ILE A 283 -7.98 -7.69 5.74
C ILE A 283 -7.22 -9.02 5.68
N ASN A 284 -7.89 -10.15 5.45
CA ASN A 284 -7.24 -11.44 5.32
C ASN A 284 -6.22 -11.42 4.17
N ILE A 285 -5.02 -11.88 4.47
CA ILE A 285 -3.91 -12.00 3.53
C ILE A 285 -4.06 -13.27 2.69
N THR A 286 -4.55 -14.33 3.31
CA THR A 286 -4.84 -15.61 2.64
C THR A 286 -5.89 -15.47 1.54
N THR A 287 -5.72 -16.22 0.45
CA THR A 287 -6.69 -16.27 -0.64
C THR A 287 -8.04 -16.75 -0.13
N GLN A 288 -9.10 -16.02 -0.47
CA GLN A 288 -10.48 -16.39 -0.17
C GLN A 288 -11.17 -16.82 -1.46
N THR A 289 -11.90 -17.92 -1.43
CA THR A 289 -12.55 -18.49 -2.63
C THR A 289 -14.05 -18.60 -2.49
N THR A 290 -14.58 -18.36 -1.28
CA THR A 290 -15.99 -18.57 -0.98
C THR A 290 -16.70 -17.24 -0.77
N ALA A 291 -17.66 -16.95 -1.65
CA ALA A 291 -18.61 -15.86 -1.45
C ALA A 291 -19.79 -16.38 -0.63
N THR A 292 -20.12 -15.69 0.47
CA THR A 292 -21.18 -16.11 1.40
C THR A 292 -22.24 -15.02 1.52
N PHE A 293 -23.50 -15.44 1.45
CA PHE A 293 -24.67 -14.57 1.54
C PHE A 293 -25.65 -15.12 2.58
N THR A 294 -26.30 -14.23 3.33
CA THR A 294 -27.60 -14.54 3.93
C THR A 294 -28.67 -14.66 2.83
N PRO A 295 -29.80 -15.32 3.09
CA PRO A 295 -30.88 -15.41 2.11
C PRO A 295 -31.35 -14.04 1.59
N ALA A 296 -31.46 -13.06 2.48
CA ALA A 296 -31.86 -11.69 2.12
C ALA A 296 -30.81 -10.98 1.25
N GLU A 297 -29.51 -11.10 1.59
CA GLU A 297 -28.42 -10.53 0.77
C GLU A 297 -28.37 -11.18 -0.61
N TYR A 298 -28.63 -12.48 -0.71
CA TYR A 298 -28.64 -13.19 -1.98
C TYR A 298 -29.79 -12.75 -2.89
N GLU A 299 -30.99 -12.54 -2.34
CA GLU A 299 -32.12 -11.99 -3.09
C GLU A 299 -31.80 -10.58 -3.62
N GLN A 300 -31.22 -9.72 -2.79
CA GLN A 300 -30.77 -8.38 -3.21
C GLN A 300 -29.67 -8.44 -4.27
N PHE A 301 -28.74 -9.38 -4.16
CA PHE A 301 -27.66 -9.57 -5.14
C PHE A 301 -28.22 -10.04 -6.49
N THR A 302 -29.07 -11.07 -6.50
CA THR A 302 -29.63 -11.64 -7.73
C THR A 302 -30.66 -10.73 -8.40
N ALA A 303 -31.33 -9.85 -7.66
CA ALA A 303 -32.23 -8.84 -8.22
C ALA A 303 -31.55 -7.89 -9.23
N LYS A 304 -30.23 -7.72 -9.14
CA LYS A 304 -29.43 -6.91 -10.09
C LYS A 304 -29.17 -7.62 -11.42
N TYR A 305 -29.29 -8.95 -11.44
CA TYR A 305 -28.93 -9.80 -12.55
C TYR A 305 -30.07 -10.80 -12.84
N PRO A 306 -31.28 -10.30 -13.18
CA PRO A 306 -32.46 -11.15 -13.31
C PRO A 306 -32.29 -12.22 -14.40
N GLU A 307 -31.53 -11.92 -15.46
CA GLU A 307 -31.23 -12.85 -16.56
C GLU A 307 -30.27 -13.97 -16.12
N GLN A 308 -29.35 -13.68 -15.19
CA GLN A 308 -28.33 -14.60 -14.69
C GLN A 308 -28.79 -15.38 -13.45
N LYS A 309 -29.95 -15.03 -12.87
CA LYS A 309 -30.48 -15.61 -11.63
C LYS A 309 -30.56 -17.13 -11.67
N ALA A 310 -31.02 -17.71 -12.78
CA ALA A 310 -31.13 -19.17 -12.92
C ALA A 310 -29.75 -19.85 -12.81
N LEU A 311 -28.71 -19.24 -13.36
CA LEU A 311 -27.34 -19.75 -13.28
C LEU A 311 -26.78 -19.60 -11.86
N PHE A 312 -27.04 -18.47 -11.18
CA PHE A 312 -26.70 -18.33 -9.77
C PHE A 312 -27.42 -19.37 -8.88
N ASP A 313 -28.70 -19.65 -9.16
CA ASP A 313 -29.46 -20.65 -8.42
C ASP A 313 -28.92 -22.08 -8.62
N GLN A 314 -28.30 -22.36 -9.78
CA GLN A 314 -27.63 -23.63 -10.06
C GLN A 314 -26.25 -23.74 -9.40
N LEU A 315 -25.51 -22.63 -9.31
CA LEU A 315 -24.13 -22.60 -8.80
C LEU A 315 -24.05 -22.51 -7.27
N LYS A 316 -25.14 -22.13 -6.60
CA LYS A 316 -25.15 -21.95 -5.15
C LYS A 316 -25.07 -23.27 -4.40
N LYS A 317 -24.43 -23.24 -3.23
CA LYS A 317 -24.46 -24.32 -2.24
C LYS A 317 -25.09 -23.77 -0.97
N ASP A 318 -25.94 -24.56 -0.33
CA ASP A 318 -26.42 -24.24 1.02
C ASP A 318 -25.43 -24.81 2.03
N GLN A 319 -24.95 -23.98 2.94
CA GLN A 319 -24.09 -24.39 4.04
C GLN A 319 -24.46 -23.61 5.29
N ASP A 320 -24.93 -24.33 6.32
CA ASP A 320 -25.33 -23.78 7.61
C ASP A 320 -26.36 -22.63 7.52
N GLY A 321 -27.33 -22.74 6.60
CA GLY A 321 -28.37 -21.72 6.39
C GLY A 321 -27.87 -20.46 5.68
N LYS A 322 -26.66 -20.52 5.11
CA LYS A 322 -26.09 -19.48 4.25
C LYS A 322 -25.92 -20.00 2.83
N ILE A 323 -26.00 -19.08 1.88
CA ILE A 323 -25.80 -19.36 0.47
C ILE A 323 -24.33 -19.10 0.15
N VAL A 324 -23.63 -20.14 -0.30
CA VAL A 324 -22.19 -20.14 -0.53
C VAL A 324 -21.88 -20.43 -1.99
N PHE A 325 -20.98 -19.65 -2.58
CA PHE A 325 -20.41 -19.88 -3.90
C PHE A 325 -18.92 -20.09 -3.77
N ASP A 326 -18.41 -21.22 -4.27
CA ASP A 326 -16.97 -21.44 -4.42
C ASP A 326 -16.56 -21.05 -5.84
N VAL A 327 -15.90 -19.91 -5.97
CA VAL A 327 -15.53 -19.33 -7.27
C VAL A 327 -14.53 -20.21 -8.02
N THR A 328 -13.78 -21.08 -7.33
CA THR A 328 -12.83 -22.00 -7.98
C THR A 328 -13.52 -23.16 -8.69
N THR A 329 -14.78 -23.43 -8.35
CA THR A 329 -15.58 -24.49 -8.97
C THR A 329 -16.40 -24.00 -10.18
N ILE A 330 -16.44 -22.68 -10.41
CA ILE A 330 -17.18 -22.08 -11.53
C ILE A 330 -16.29 -22.07 -12.77
N SER A 331 -16.69 -22.85 -13.79
CA SER A 331 -15.93 -23.01 -15.04
C SER A 331 -15.90 -21.71 -15.87
N LYS A 332 -14.90 -21.57 -16.75
CA LYS A 332 -14.77 -20.39 -17.63
C LYS A 332 -16.01 -20.16 -18.50
N GLN A 333 -16.64 -21.22 -18.98
CA GLN A 333 -17.89 -21.12 -19.74
C GLN A 333 -19.02 -20.52 -18.89
N GLN A 334 -19.16 -20.95 -17.63
CA GLN A 334 -20.15 -20.38 -16.71
C GLN A 334 -19.82 -18.94 -16.33
N GLN A 335 -18.53 -18.58 -16.24
CA GLN A 335 -18.10 -17.18 -16.04
C GLN A 335 -18.50 -16.31 -17.24
N ASP A 336 -18.32 -16.81 -18.46
CA ASP A 336 -18.71 -16.11 -19.69
C ASP A 336 -20.25 -15.96 -19.77
N GLU A 337 -21.02 -16.99 -19.36
CA GLU A 337 -22.49 -16.95 -19.29
C GLU A 337 -23.02 -15.99 -18.21
N LEU A 338 -22.33 -15.86 -17.07
CA LEU A 338 -22.61 -14.83 -16.06
C LEU A 338 -22.34 -13.41 -16.59
N GLY A 339 -21.41 -13.29 -17.55
CA GLY A 339 -20.92 -12.02 -18.03
C GLY A 339 -19.95 -11.35 -17.06
N ILE A 340 -19.14 -10.44 -17.60
CA ILE A 340 -17.99 -9.82 -16.90
C ILE A 340 -18.42 -9.11 -15.61
N VAL A 341 -19.55 -8.40 -15.62
CA VAL A 341 -20.01 -7.61 -14.47
C VAL A 341 -20.48 -8.52 -13.33
N ALA A 342 -21.41 -9.44 -13.61
CA ALA A 342 -21.98 -10.30 -12.58
C ALA A 342 -20.93 -11.26 -12.00
N TRP A 343 -20.03 -11.78 -12.84
CA TRP A 343 -18.88 -12.57 -12.38
C TRP A 343 -17.95 -11.77 -11.47
N LYS A 344 -17.57 -10.55 -11.87
CA LYS A 344 -16.69 -9.69 -11.07
C LYS A 344 -17.32 -9.33 -9.73
N ASP A 345 -18.62 -9.05 -9.72
CA ASP A 345 -19.35 -8.75 -8.49
C ASP A 345 -19.48 -9.99 -7.58
N LEU A 346 -19.76 -11.18 -8.12
CA LEU A 346 -19.75 -12.43 -7.34
C LEU A 346 -18.35 -12.71 -6.78
N ASN A 347 -17.30 -12.59 -7.60
CA ASN A 347 -15.94 -12.85 -7.16
C ASN A 347 -15.51 -11.86 -6.06
N ARG A 348 -15.97 -10.61 -6.13
CA ARG A 348 -15.74 -9.62 -5.07
C ARG A 348 -16.40 -10.00 -3.73
N MET A 349 -17.48 -10.79 -3.75
CA MET A 349 -18.12 -11.30 -2.54
C MET A 349 -17.28 -12.34 -1.78
N THR A 350 -16.25 -12.92 -2.41
CA THR A 350 -15.24 -13.71 -1.69
C THR A 350 -14.39 -12.86 -0.74
N ARG A 351 -14.40 -11.53 -0.91
CA ARG A 351 -13.53 -10.59 -0.20
C ARG A 351 -12.04 -10.87 -0.47
N ASN A 352 -11.75 -11.62 -1.52
CA ASN A 352 -10.39 -11.89 -1.93
C ASN A 352 -9.76 -10.63 -2.51
N ILE A 353 -8.66 -10.24 -1.89
CA ILE A 353 -7.78 -9.19 -2.39
C ILE A 353 -6.61 -9.91 -3.06
N ASP A 354 -6.29 -9.52 -4.29
CA ASP A 354 -5.25 -10.18 -5.09
C ASP A 354 -3.87 -10.05 -4.44
N TYR A 355 -2.99 -11.02 -4.69
CA TYR A 355 -1.64 -11.08 -4.09
C TYR A 355 -0.84 -9.80 -4.33
N LYS A 356 -0.94 -9.21 -5.52
CA LYS A 356 -0.25 -7.98 -5.90
C LYS A 356 -0.60 -6.77 -5.01
N PHE A 357 -1.67 -6.86 -4.22
CA PHE A 357 -2.15 -5.81 -3.30
C PHE A 357 -1.69 -6.00 -1.85
N LYS A 358 -1.00 -7.12 -1.55
CA LYS A 358 -0.62 -7.49 -0.17
C LYS A 358 0.87 -7.73 -0.02
N VAL A 359 1.68 -7.23 -0.94
CA VAL A 359 3.11 -7.59 -1.01
C VAL A 359 3.81 -7.17 0.28
N ALA A 360 3.52 -5.97 0.80
CA ALA A 360 4.09 -5.54 2.08
C ALA A 360 3.53 -6.34 3.25
N ARG A 361 2.21 -6.58 3.28
CA ARG A 361 1.56 -7.38 4.35
C ARG A 361 2.10 -8.82 4.42
N ILE A 362 2.38 -9.44 3.27
CA ILE A 362 2.99 -10.79 3.19
C ILE A 362 4.46 -10.74 3.60
N GLY A 363 5.22 -9.75 3.11
CA GLY A 363 6.63 -9.59 3.49
C GLY A 363 6.79 -9.37 5.01
N MET A 364 5.84 -8.67 5.65
CA MET A 364 5.81 -8.49 7.11
C MET A 364 5.68 -9.81 7.88
N ASN A 365 4.95 -10.80 7.35
CA ASN A 365 4.85 -12.12 7.98
C ASN A 365 6.21 -12.82 7.99
N ALA A 366 6.92 -12.79 6.85
CA ALA A 366 8.26 -13.36 6.73
C ALA A 366 9.27 -12.66 7.64
N GLN A 367 9.22 -11.33 7.68
CA GLN A 367 10.05 -10.54 8.59
C GLN A 367 9.78 -10.90 10.05
N SER A 368 8.52 -10.99 10.46
CA SER A 368 8.15 -11.31 11.86
C SER A 368 8.65 -12.69 12.28
N VAL A 369 8.48 -13.71 11.43
CA VAL A 369 8.99 -15.07 11.71
C VAL A 369 10.51 -15.09 11.80
N ALA A 370 11.20 -14.38 10.90
CA ALA A 370 12.65 -14.27 10.94
C ALA A 370 13.15 -13.62 12.25
N HIS A 371 12.50 -12.54 12.71
CA HIS A 371 12.85 -11.88 13.96
C HIS A 371 12.63 -12.79 15.17
N ILE A 372 11.49 -13.48 15.25
CA ILE A 372 11.20 -14.43 16.33
C ILE A 372 12.26 -15.53 16.37
N MET A 373 12.63 -16.09 15.21
CA MET A 373 13.66 -17.11 15.13
C MET A 373 15.03 -16.58 15.59
N ILE A 374 15.43 -15.37 15.18
CA ILE A 374 16.70 -14.75 15.64
C ILE A 374 16.69 -14.58 17.16
N ILE A 375 15.58 -14.11 17.74
CA ILE A 375 15.43 -13.98 19.19
C ILE A 375 15.59 -15.36 19.87
N VAL A 376 14.96 -16.41 19.35
CA VAL A 376 15.10 -17.77 19.88
C VAL A 376 16.55 -18.24 19.80
N PHE A 377 17.27 -18.00 18.69
CA PHE A 377 18.68 -18.35 18.57
C PHE A 377 19.57 -17.58 19.55
N ILE A 378 19.30 -16.28 19.78
CA ILE A 378 20.02 -15.49 20.78
C ILE A 378 19.79 -16.07 22.18
N ILE A 379 18.54 -16.41 22.53
CA ILE A 379 18.20 -17.00 23.83
C ILE A 379 18.91 -18.35 24.01
N LEU A 380 18.82 -19.25 23.03
CA LEU A 380 19.48 -20.55 23.07
C LEU A 380 21.01 -20.43 23.15
N GLY A 381 21.60 -19.49 22.39
CA GLY A 381 23.03 -19.18 22.43
C GLY A 381 23.46 -18.70 23.82
N ASN A 382 22.70 -17.79 24.43
CA ASN A 382 22.97 -17.25 25.76
C ASN A 382 22.83 -18.31 26.85
N ILE A 383 21.75 -19.10 26.85
CA ILE A 383 21.58 -20.24 27.77
C ILE A 383 22.79 -21.17 27.66
N GLY A 384 23.22 -21.44 26.43
CA GLY A 384 24.36 -22.28 26.18
C GLY A 384 25.68 -21.75 26.73
N TYR A 385 25.93 -20.46 26.53
CA TYR A 385 27.08 -19.76 27.10
C TYR A 385 27.12 -19.89 28.63
N PHE A 386 25.99 -19.66 29.31
CA PHE A 386 25.93 -19.74 30.77
C PHE A 386 26.10 -21.17 31.31
N ILE A 387 25.56 -22.18 30.62
CA ILE A 387 25.75 -23.59 30.99
C ILE A 387 27.24 -23.98 30.84
N ALA A 388 27.88 -23.60 29.73
CA ALA A 388 29.31 -23.87 29.51
C ALA A 388 30.19 -23.18 30.56
N LYS A 389 29.90 -21.91 30.86
CA LYS A 389 30.59 -21.14 31.90
C LYS A 389 30.42 -21.77 33.30
N ALA A 390 29.21 -22.22 33.64
CA ALA A 390 28.94 -22.88 34.92
C ALA A 390 29.66 -24.23 35.07
N ARG A 391 29.83 -24.97 33.96
CA ARG A 391 30.63 -26.21 33.95
C ARG A 391 32.12 -25.95 34.08
N GLN A 392 32.64 -24.93 33.38
CA GLN A 392 34.04 -24.51 33.52
C GLN A 392 34.37 -24.00 34.92
N ALA A 393 33.42 -23.39 35.64
CA ALA A 393 33.61 -22.97 37.02
C ALA A 393 33.52 -24.11 38.05
N LYS A 394 33.02 -25.29 37.65
CA LYS A 394 32.89 -26.49 38.49
C LYS A 394 34.06 -27.47 38.34
N ASN A 395 34.83 -27.35 37.26
CA ASN A 395 36.09 -28.05 37.02
C ASN A 395 37.25 -27.14 37.41
#